data_AF-A0A7X0GYW2-F1
#
_entry.id   AF-A0A7X0GYW2-F1
#
_cell.length_a   1.000
_cell.length_b   1.000
_cell.length_c   1.000
_cell.angle_alpha   90.00
_cell.angle_beta   90.00
_cell.angle_gamma   90.00
#
_symmetry.space_group_name_H-M   'P 1'
#
loop_
_entity.id
_entity.type
_entity.pdbx_description
1 polymer ?
#
loop_
_entity_poly.entity_id
_entity_poly.type
_entity_poly.pdbx_seq_one_letter_code
_entity_poly.pdbx_strand_id
1 'polypeptide(L)'
;MIRTLTLSLVSALMLSAGAPAVARGDRDQNHLREAAAQGQVIPLNKLIADVKSRAPYSGMTYLGGPQFDAGRMIYAFKFMDGSQVVVVYVDARTGRILGRKP
;
A
#
# COMPACT_ATOMS: atom_id res chain seq x y z
N MET A 1 -50.48 -6.83 -48.02
CA MET A 1 -50.74 -5.59 -47.25
C MET A 1 -49.52 -5.32 -46.39
N ILE A 2 -48.79 -4.25 -46.70
CA ILE A 2 -47.52 -3.85 -46.08
C ILE A 2 -47.84 -3.07 -44.81
N ARG A 3 -47.29 -3.46 -43.66
CA ARG A 3 -47.21 -2.59 -42.47
C ARG A 3 -45.80 -2.67 -41.93
N THR A 4 -44.98 -1.76 -42.46
CA THR A 4 -43.72 -1.31 -41.87
C THR A 4 -44.02 -0.73 -40.49
N LEU A 5 -43.33 -1.21 -39.46
CA LEU A 5 -43.31 -0.56 -38.16
C LEU A 5 -41.84 -0.33 -37.80
N THR A 6 -41.39 0.86 -38.18
CA THR A 6 -40.16 1.50 -37.76
C THR A 6 -40.16 1.65 -36.24
N LEU A 7 -39.15 1.11 -35.55
CA LEU A 7 -38.87 1.50 -34.17
C LEU A 7 -37.38 1.88 -34.06
N SER A 8 -37.18 3.19 -33.92
CA SER A 8 -35.95 3.92 -33.63
C SER A 8 -35.14 3.25 -32.49
N LEU A 9 -33.85 2.98 -32.71
CA LEU A 9 -32.71 3.83 -32.34
C LEU A 9 -32.72 4.25 -30.87
N VAL A 10 -31.86 3.63 -30.05
CA VAL A 10 -30.90 4.25 -29.10
C VAL A 10 -30.12 3.08 -28.46
N SER A 11 -28.96 2.73 -29.02
CA SER A 11 -27.96 1.95 -28.29
C SER A 11 -27.06 2.94 -27.57
N ALA A 12 -27.29 3.09 -26.27
CA ALA A 12 -26.57 3.98 -25.39
C ALA A 12 -25.05 3.70 -25.43
N LEU A 13 -24.28 4.74 -25.73
CA LEU A 13 -22.84 4.79 -25.49
C LEU A 13 -22.59 4.53 -23.99
N MET A 14 -22.13 3.34 -23.64
CA MET A 14 -21.48 3.10 -22.35
C MET A 14 -20.13 3.82 -22.36
N LEU A 15 -20.11 5.11 -22.02
CA LEU A 15 -18.91 5.75 -21.51
C LEU A 15 -18.63 5.14 -20.13
N SER A 16 -17.85 4.06 -20.11
CA SER A 16 -17.14 3.64 -18.91
C SER A 16 -16.13 4.73 -18.57
N ALA A 17 -16.57 5.69 -17.74
CA ALA A 17 -15.67 6.61 -17.09
C ALA A 17 -14.73 5.79 -16.22
N GLY A 18 -13.54 5.49 -16.73
CA GLY A 18 -12.45 4.94 -15.95
C GLY A 18 -12.12 5.93 -14.84
N ALA A 19 -12.73 5.73 -13.67
CA ALA A 19 -12.33 6.45 -12.48
C ALA A 19 -10.83 6.16 -12.27
N PRO A 20 -9.99 7.19 -12.07
CA PRO A 20 -8.60 6.94 -11.73
C PRO A 20 -8.62 6.12 -10.45
N ALA A 21 -8.14 4.88 -10.51
CA ALA A 21 -7.82 4.08 -9.35
C ALA A 21 -6.67 4.80 -8.63
N VAL A 22 -7.00 5.85 -7.89
CA VAL A 22 -6.06 6.59 -7.05
C VAL A 22 -5.56 5.60 -6.02
N ALA A 23 -4.35 5.09 -6.27
CA ALA A 23 -3.61 4.25 -5.34
C ALA A 23 -3.42 5.04 -4.06
N ARG A 24 -4.34 4.86 -3.11
CA ARG A 24 -4.41 5.60 -1.84
C ARG A 24 -3.07 5.61 -1.10
N GLY A 25 -2.31 4.51 -1.23
CA GLY A 25 -0.98 4.36 -0.64
C GLY A 25 0.06 5.38 -1.09
N ASP A 26 0.02 5.88 -2.32
CA ASP A 26 1.04 6.83 -2.81
C ASP A 26 0.93 8.20 -2.14
N ARG A 27 -0.30 8.68 -1.89
CA ARG A 27 -0.52 9.97 -1.19
C ARG A 27 -0.06 9.88 0.25
N ASP A 28 -0.39 8.80 0.94
CA ASP A 28 -0.02 8.60 2.34
C ASP A 28 1.52 8.49 2.49
N GLN A 29 2.20 7.83 1.53
CA GLN A 29 3.66 7.75 1.51
C GLN A 29 4.35 9.09 1.22
N ASN A 30 3.79 9.94 0.35
CA ASN A 30 4.35 11.28 0.09
C ASN A 30 4.32 12.14 1.36
N HIS A 31 3.18 12.18 2.06
CA HIS A 31 3.04 12.95 3.30
C HIS A 31 4.01 12.47 4.40
N LEU A 32 4.26 11.16 4.48
CA LEU A 32 5.27 10.61 5.39
C LEU A 32 6.70 10.97 5.02
N ARG A 33 7.03 11.04 3.72
CA ARG A 33 8.35 11.52 3.28
C ARG A 33 8.56 12.97 3.70
N GLU A 34 7.53 13.81 3.59
CA GLU A 34 7.56 15.19 4.07
C GLU A 34 7.68 15.26 5.60
N ALA A 35 6.88 14.48 6.33
CA ALA A 35 6.96 14.40 7.79
C ALA A 35 8.35 13.90 8.27
N ALA A 36 8.96 12.96 7.55
CA ALA A 36 10.32 12.48 7.82
C ALA A 36 11.36 13.56 7.55
N ALA A 37 11.20 14.34 6.47
CA ALA A 37 12.05 15.48 6.17
C ALA A 37 11.96 16.58 7.24
N GLN A 38 10.80 16.69 7.90
CA GLN A 38 10.57 17.60 9.04
C GLN A 38 10.96 16.97 10.39
N GLY A 39 11.51 15.76 10.42
CA GLY A 39 11.96 15.08 11.64
C GLY A 39 10.84 14.53 12.54
N GLN A 40 9.60 14.46 12.05
CA GLN A 40 8.44 13.99 12.83
C GLN A 40 8.31 12.46 12.87
N VAL A 41 8.90 11.77 11.89
CA VAL A 41 8.92 10.30 11.76
C VAL A 41 10.27 9.82 11.25
N ILE A 42 10.60 8.55 11.49
CA ILE A 42 11.83 7.97 10.94
C ILE A 42 11.63 7.76 9.42
N PRO A 43 12.60 8.15 8.57
CA PRO A 43 12.51 7.92 7.14
C PRO A 43 12.25 6.44 6.82
N LEU A 44 11.31 6.17 5.91
CA LEU A 44 10.92 4.81 5.53
C LEU A 44 12.12 3.91 5.17
N ASN A 45 13.09 4.44 4.41
CA ASN A 45 14.29 3.68 4.03
C ASN A 45 15.14 3.27 5.25
N LYS A 46 15.24 4.14 6.26
CA LYS A 46 15.93 3.84 7.52
C LYS A 46 15.20 2.75 8.31
N LEU A 47 13.87 2.83 8.39
CA LEU A 47 13.05 1.80 9.05
C LEU A 47 13.20 0.43 8.36
N ILE A 48 13.14 0.39 7.02
CA ILE A 48 13.31 -0.85 6.27
C ILE A 48 14.70 -1.43 6.53
N ALA A 49 15.76 -0.61 6.49
CA ALA A 49 17.13 -1.07 6.73
C ALA A 49 17.32 -1.62 8.15
N ASP A 50 16.78 -0.92 9.16
CA ASP A 50 16.85 -1.33 10.56
C ASP A 50 16.05 -2.62 10.84
N VAL A 51 14.86 -2.78 10.27
CA VAL A 51 14.12 -4.05 10.43
C VAL A 51 14.83 -5.19 9.73
N LYS A 52 15.36 -4.96 8.51
CA LYS A 52 16.12 -5.97 7.75
C LYS A 52 17.42 -6.40 8.43
N SER A 53 18.01 -5.59 9.31
CA SER A 53 19.25 -5.97 10.01
C SER A 53 18.99 -6.77 11.29
N ARG A 54 17.75 -6.80 11.79
CA ARG A 54 17.39 -7.47 13.04
C ARG A 54 17.03 -8.93 12.81
N ALA A 55 17.53 -9.82 13.65
CA ALA A 55 17.05 -11.21 13.70
C ALA A 55 15.58 -11.24 14.21
N PRO A 56 14.70 -12.11 13.68
CA PRO A 56 14.96 -13.10 12.62
C PRO A 56 14.81 -12.56 11.18
N TYR A 57 14.41 -11.30 11.01
CA TYR A 57 14.09 -10.71 9.69
C TYR A 57 15.29 -10.58 8.75
N SER A 58 16.51 -10.55 9.29
CA SER A 58 17.75 -10.58 8.51
C SER A 58 17.95 -11.85 7.68
N GLY A 59 17.25 -12.94 8.03
CA GLY A 59 17.21 -14.17 7.23
C GLY A 59 16.05 -14.23 6.23
N MET A 60 15.19 -13.20 6.17
CA MET A 60 13.99 -13.17 5.35
C MET A 60 14.14 -12.21 4.16
N THR A 61 13.40 -12.48 3.08
CA THR A 61 13.41 -11.62 1.88
C THR A 61 12.33 -10.55 1.98
N TYR A 62 12.73 -9.28 2.05
CA TYR A 62 11.77 -8.17 2.02
C TYR A 62 11.12 -8.03 0.64
N LEU A 63 9.78 -8.03 0.59
CA LEU A 63 8.99 -8.04 -0.66
C LEU A 63 8.64 -6.65 -1.19
N GLY A 64 9.00 -5.58 -0.47
CA GLY A 64 8.62 -4.22 -0.86
C GLY A 64 7.15 -3.91 -0.59
N GLY A 65 6.68 -2.79 -1.16
CA GLY A 65 5.30 -2.31 -1.03
C GLY A 65 4.83 -2.13 0.41
N PRO A 66 5.54 -1.34 1.24
CA PRO A 66 5.13 -1.10 2.62
C PRO A 66 3.79 -0.38 2.65
N GLN A 67 2.88 -0.88 3.48
CA GLN A 67 1.60 -0.21 3.72
C GLN A 67 1.71 0.64 4.97
N PHE A 68 1.09 1.81 4.94
CA PHE A 68 1.04 2.71 6.08
C PHE A 68 -0.40 2.91 6.56
N ASP A 69 -0.59 2.80 7.87
CA ASP A 69 -1.81 3.19 8.56
C ASP A 69 -1.57 4.52 9.28
N ALA A 70 -2.09 5.61 8.73
CA ALA A 70 -1.94 6.95 9.29
C ALA A 70 -2.69 7.13 10.62
N GLY A 71 -3.80 6.43 10.83
CA GLY A 71 -4.56 6.51 12.08
C GLY A 71 -3.80 5.90 13.25
N ARG A 72 -2.95 4.90 12.98
CA ARG A 72 -2.17 4.20 14.00
C ARG A 72 -0.68 4.54 14.00
N MET A 73 -0.20 5.25 12.97
CA MET A 73 1.21 5.51 12.71
C MET A 73 2.04 4.22 12.61
N ILE A 74 1.51 3.21 11.90
CA ILE A 74 2.13 1.88 11.77
C ILE A 74 2.46 1.60 10.31
N TYR A 75 3.67 1.12 10.07
CA TYR A 75 4.03 0.46 8.82
C TYR A 75 3.83 -1.05 8.89
N ALA A 76 3.33 -1.63 7.82
CA ALA A 76 3.30 -3.07 7.58
C ALA A 76 4.32 -3.43 6.48
N PHE A 77 5.38 -4.12 6.88
CA PHE A 77 6.44 -4.61 6.00
C PHE A 77 6.22 -6.07 5.69
N LYS A 78 6.28 -6.44 4.41
CA LYS A 78 6.11 -7.83 3.97
C LYS A 78 7.47 -8.49 3.77
N PHE A 79 7.65 -9.62 4.40
CA PHE A 79 8.82 -10.47 4.28
C PHE A 79 8.40 -11.84 3.78
N MET A 80 9.32 -12.55 3.14
CA MET A 80 9.19 -13.94 2.76
C MET A 80 10.16 -14.75 3.61
N ASP A 81 9.60 -15.66 4.40
CA ASP A 81 10.31 -16.62 5.26
C ASP A 81 10.09 -18.02 4.65
N GLY A 82 11.09 -18.50 3.89
CA GLY A 82 10.92 -19.65 3.03
C GLY A 82 9.79 -19.46 2.02
N SER A 83 8.70 -20.22 2.18
CA SER A 83 7.49 -20.14 1.35
C SER A 83 6.33 -19.36 2.00
N GLN A 84 6.53 -18.77 3.17
CA GLN A 84 5.51 -18.05 3.93
C GLN A 84 5.72 -16.54 3.85
N VAL A 85 4.64 -15.78 3.66
CA VAL A 85 4.68 -14.32 3.77
C VAL A 85 4.47 -13.94 5.22
N VAL A 86 5.38 -13.16 5.79
CA VAL A 86 5.26 -12.62 7.15
C VAL A 86 5.10 -11.10 7.06
N VAL A 87 4.02 -10.58 7.63
CA VAL A 87 3.76 -9.15 7.78
C VAL A 87 4.28 -8.68 9.13
N VAL A 88 5.21 -7.73 9.12
CA VAL A 88 5.82 -7.13 10.31
C VAL A 88 5.28 -5.73 10.51
N TYR A 89 4.75 -5.46 11.71
CA TYR A 89 4.18 -4.17 12.08
C TYR A 89 5.22 -3.34 12.84
N VAL A 90 5.44 -2.10 12.41
CA VAL A 90 6.50 -1.22 12.91
C VAL A 90 5.93 0.16 13.21
N ASP A 91 6.25 0.71 14.37
CA ASP A 91 5.93 2.08 14.73
C ASP A 91 6.72 3.07 13.85
N ALA A 92 6.04 3.96 13.14
CA ALA A 92 6.66 4.90 12.21
C ALA A 92 7.47 6.01 12.91
N ARG A 93 7.19 6.29 14.19
CA ARG A 93 7.86 7.34 14.97
C ARG A 93 9.13 6.82 15.61
N THR A 94 9.10 5.59 16.12
CA THR A 94 10.20 5.05 16.93
C THR A 94 10.97 3.91 16.27
N GLY A 95 10.43 3.29 15.20
CA GLY A 95 11.00 2.08 14.60
C GLY A 95 10.88 0.83 15.46
N ARG A 96 10.03 0.87 16.50
CA ARG A 96 9.78 -0.29 17.35
C ARG A 96 8.90 -1.29 16.61
N ILE A 97 9.30 -2.56 16.62
CA ILE A 97 8.50 -3.64 16.07
C ILE A 97 7.38 -3.94 17.07
N LEU A 98 6.13 -3.82 16.60
CA LEU A 98 4.93 -3.99 17.40
C LEU A 98 4.40 -5.43 17.37
N GLY A 99 4.76 -6.19 16.34
CA GLY A 99 4.37 -7.58 16.19
C GLY A 99 4.55 -8.08 14.76
N ARG A 100 4.23 -9.34 14.53
CA ARG A 100 4.25 -9.97 13.20
C ARG A 100 3.08 -10.93 13.03
N LYS A 101 2.67 -11.16 11.78
CA LYS A 101 1.65 -12.15 11.40
C LYS A 101 2.10 -12.94 10.15
N PRO A 102 1.91 -14.27 10.12
CA PRO A 102 2.09 -15.07 8.91
C PRO A 102 0.96 -14.85 7.89
#